data_AF-A0A2J8T9C1-F1
#
_entry.id   AF-A0A2J8T9C1-F1
#
_cell.length_a   1.000
_cell.length_b   1.000
_cell.length_c   1.000
_cell.angle_alpha   90.00
_cell.angle_beta   90.00
_cell.angle_gamma   90.00
#
_symmetry.space_group_name_H-M   'P 1'
#
loop_
_entity.id
_entity.type
_entity.pdbx_description
1 polymer ?
#
loop_
_entity_poly.entity_id
_entity_poly.type
_entity_poly.pdbx_seq_one_letter_code
_entity_poly.pdbx_strand_id
1 'polypeptide(L)'
;MYNDTLNGSTEKRSAELPDAVGPIVQLQEKLYVPVKEYPDFNFVGRILGPRGLTAKQLEAETGCKIMVRGKGSMRDKKKEEQNRGKPNWEHLNEDLHVLITVEDAQNRAEIKLKRAVEEVKKLLVPAAEGEDSLKKMQLMELAILNGTYRDANIKSPTAQ
;
A
#
# COMPACT_ATOMS: atom_id res chain seq x y z
N MET A 1 -33.53 39.89 -14.81
CA MET A 1 -32.37 39.73 -13.90
C MET A 1 -31.98 38.27 -13.97
N TYR A 2 -30.77 38.01 -14.46
CA TYR A 2 -30.23 36.67 -14.70
C TYR A 2 -30.01 35.94 -13.37
N ASN A 3 -30.61 34.75 -13.20
CA ASN A 3 -30.18 33.80 -12.19
C ASN A 3 -29.33 32.75 -12.89
N ASP A 4 -28.03 32.97 -12.80
CA ASP A 4 -26.98 32.14 -13.33
C ASP A 4 -26.76 30.87 -12.47
N THR A 5 -26.47 29.79 -13.20
CA THR A 5 -25.60 28.65 -12.89
C THR A 5 -25.99 27.58 -11.86
N LEU A 6 -26.62 26.55 -12.43
CA LEU A 6 -26.36 25.12 -12.23
C LEU A 6 -24.91 24.78 -11.80
N ASN A 7 -24.82 24.20 -10.60
CA ASN A 7 -24.31 22.85 -10.31
C ASN A 7 -23.08 22.32 -11.08
N GLY A 8 -22.03 21.97 -10.32
CA GLY A 8 -21.22 20.77 -10.59
C GLY A 8 -19.76 21.01 -10.99
N SER A 9 -18.84 21.07 -10.02
CA SER A 9 -17.44 20.71 -10.26
C SER A 9 -16.77 20.19 -8.98
N THR A 10 -16.78 18.87 -8.85
CA THR A 10 -15.75 18.05 -8.17
C THR A 10 -15.34 18.45 -6.75
N GLU A 11 -16.11 17.97 -5.76
CA GLU A 11 -15.58 17.58 -4.46
C GLU A 11 -14.49 16.48 -4.65
N LYS A 12 -13.26 16.88 -4.97
CA LYS A 12 -12.12 16.12 -4.43
C LYS A 12 -12.06 16.49 -2.96
N ARG A 13 -12.63 15.65 -2.09
CA ARG A 13 -12.38 15.70 -0.63
C ARG A 13 -10.90 15.41 -0.39
N SER A 14 -10.06 16.40 -0.68
CA SER A 14 -8.82 16.61 0.05
C SER A 14 -9.28 16.76 1.50
N ALA A 15 -9.11 15.74 2.33
CA ALA A 15 -9.29 15.92 3.75
C ALA A 15 -8.23 16.94 4.18
N GLU A 16 -8.59 18.22 4.17
CA GLU A 16 -7.72 19.30 4.63
C GLU A 16 -7.36 18.99 6.07
N LEU A 17 -6.08 18.69 6.28
CA LEU A 17 -5.57 18.45 7.62
C LEU A 17 -5.77 19.73 8.44
N PRO A 18 -6.18 19.63 9.72
CA PRO A 18 -6.29 20.81 10.58
C PRO A 18 -4.96 21.54 10.66
N ASP A 19 -4.92 22.80 11.09
CA ASP A 19 -3.66 23.51 11.35
C ASP A 19 -2.73 22.72 12.27
N ALA A 20 -1.41 22.84 12.07
CA ALA A 20 -0.42 22.13 12.87
C ALA A 20 -0.42 22.71 14.28
N VAL A 21 -0.83 21.89 15.27
CA VAL A 21 -0.89 22.31 16.67
C VAL A 21 -0.09 21.33 17.52
N GLY A 22 0.86 21.88 18.29
CA GLY A 22 1.70 21.11 19.21
C GLY A 22 3.09 20.79 18.64
N PRO A 23 3.91 20.06 19.41
CA PRO A 23 5.25 19.66 18.99
C PRO A 23 5.20 18.67 17.82
N ILE A 24 6.27 18.66 17.03
CA ILE A 24 6.50 17.59 16.05
C ILE A 24 6.81 16.31 16.82
N VAL A 25 6.03 15.26 16.52
CA VAL A 25 6.18 13.94 17.13
C VAL A 25 6.34 12.89 16.05
N GLN A 26 7.03 11.81 16.40
CA GLN A 26 7.12 10.63 15.57
C GLN A 26 6.25 9.53 16.18
N LEU A 27 5.14 9.20 15.51
CA LEU A 27 4.25 8.11 15.92
C LEU A 27 4.49 6.90 15.03
N GLN A 28 4.31 5.71 15.61
CA GLN A 28 4.43 4.45 14.89
C GLN A 28 3.32 3.49 15.28
N GLU A 29 2.80 2.75 14.30
CA GLU A 29 1.81 1.69 14.50
C GLU A 29 2.32 0.41 13.82
N LYS A 30 2.22 -0.71 14.54
CA LYS A 30 2.56 -2.05 14.02
C LYS A 30 1.28 -2.83 13.75
N LEU A 31 1.08 -3.26 12.49
CA LEU A 31 -0.04 -4.09 12.06
C LEU A 31 0.45 -5.47 11.64
N TYR A 32 0.04 -6.51 12.35
CA TYR A 32 0.39 -7.89 11.99
C TYR A 32 -0.42 -8.37 10.79
N VAL A 33 0.25 -9.09 9.89
CA VAL A 33 -0.36 -9.64 8.68
C VAL A 33 -0.93 -11.04 8.99
N PRO A 34 -2.19 -11.35 8.61
CA PRO A 34 -2.84 -12.63 8.91
C PRO A 34 -2.36 -13.77 7.99
N VAL A 35 -1.05 -14.03 7.95
CA VAL A 35 -0.43 -15.09 7.14
C VAL A 35 -0.83 -16.50 7.58
N LYS A 36 -1.29 -16.66 8.82
CA LYS A 36 -1.76 -17.95 9.35
C LYS A 36 -3.16 -18.31 8.81
N GLU A 37 -3.99 -17.30 8.58
CA GLU A 37 -5.36 -17.48 8.06
C GLU A 37 -5.36 -17.62 6.53
N TYR A 38 -4.45 -16.90 5.87
CA TYR A 38 -4.33 -16.91 4.40
C TYR A 38 -2.89 -17.20 3.95
N PRO A 39 -2.41 -18.45 4.12
CA PRO A 39 -1.01 -18.80 3.84
C PRO A 39 -0.62 -18.70 2.36
N ASP A 40 -1.58 -18.89 1.45
CA ASP A 40 -1.36 -18.81 -0.01
C ASP A 40 -1.46 -17.38 -0.56
N PHE A 41 -1.88 -16.41 0.26
CA PHE A 41 -2.05 -15.03 -0.18
C PHE A 41 -0.77 -14.21 0.00
N ASN A 42 -0.30 -13.57 -1.09
CA ASN A 42 0.89 -12.73 -1.05
C ASN A 42 0.57 -11.29 -0.61
N PHE A 43 0.50 -11.08 0.70
CA PHE A 43 0.29 -9.76 1.30
C PHE A 43 1.41 -8.76 0.99
N VAL A 44 2.66 -9.21 0.94
CA VAL A 44 3.82 -8.34 0.65
C VAL A 44 3.68 -7.74 -0.75
N GLY A 45 3.38 -8.60 -1.74
CA GLY A 45 3.13 -8.16 -3.11
C GLY A 45 1.91 -7.26 -3.25
N ARG A 46 0.85 -7.53 -2.47
CA ARG A 46 -0.37 -6.72 -2.43
C ARG A 46 -0.13 -5.30 -1.93
N ILE A 47 0.63 -5.16 -0.84
CA ILE A 47 0.89 -3.86 -0.20
C ILE A 47 1.89 -3.04 -1.02
N LEU A 48 2.99 -3.67 -1.46
CA LEU A 48 4.02 -2.97 -2.22
C LEU A 48 3.57 -2.65 -3.64
N GLY A 49 2.86 -3.57 -4.29
CA GLY A 49 2.47 -3.46 -5.68
C GLY A 49 3.66 -3.52 -6.66
N PRO A 50 3.43 -3.19 -7.94
CA PRO A 50 4.48 -3.24 -8.96
C PRO A 50 5.62 -2.28 -8.61
N ARG A 51 6.84 -2.80 -8.49
CA ARG A 51 8.06 -2.03 -8.13
C ARG A 51 7.91 -1.15 -6.87
N GLY A 52 6.99 -1.47 -5.96
CA GLY A 52 6.75 -0.66 -4.75
C GLY A 52 5.89 0.60 -5.00
N LEU A 53 5.29 0.76 -6.17
CA LEU A 53 4.52 1.96 -6.53
C LEU A 53 3.27 2.11 -5.68
N THR A 54 2.58 1.02 -5.34
CA THR A 54 1.36 1.10 -4.50
C THR A 54 1.70 1.56 -3.09
N ALA A 55 2.75 1.01 -2.47
CA ALA A 55 3.19 1.49 -1.16
C ALA A 55 3.60 2.97 -1.22
N LYS A 56 4.36 3.37 -2.24
CA LYS A 56 4.79 4.77 -2.41
C LYS A 56 3.61 5.73 -2.61
N GLN A 57 2.58 5.30 -3.35
CA GLN A 57 1.36 6.09 -3.51
C GLN A 57 0.62 6.22 -2.17
N LEU A 58 0.48 5.11 -1.44
CA LEU A 58 -0.16 5.10 -0.14
C LEU A 58 0.59 5.98 0.88
N GLU A 59 1.93 5.97 0.85
CA GLU A 59 2.77 6.88 1.63
C GLU A 59 2.52 8.35 1.27
N ALA A 60 2.45 8.68 -0.03
CA ALA A 60 2.19 10.04 -0.50
C ALA A 60 0.78 10.55 -0.14
N GLU A 61 -0.23 9.69 -0.22
CA GLU A 61 -1.63 10.05 0.08
C GLU A 61 -1.90 10.21 1.59
N THR A 62 -1.23 9.40 2.40
CA THR A 62 -1.41 9.41 3.87
C THR A 62 -0.41 10.32 4.57
N GLY A 63 0.69 10.69 3.91
CA GLY A 63 1.80 11.40 4.53
C GLY A 63 2.52 10.57 5.60
N CYS A 64 2.42 9.24 5.52
CA CYS A 64 3.08 8.29 6.41
C CYS A 64 4.16 7.51 5.63
N LYS A 65 5.08 6.90 6.37
CA LYS A 65 6.06 5.94 5.86
C LYS A 65 5.58 4.53 6.17
N ILE A 66 5.61 3.65 5.17
CA ILE A 66 5.06 2.29 5.26
C ILE A 66 6.19 1.30 4.98
N MET A 67 6.51 0.49 5.99
CA MET A 67 7.59 -0.49 5.91
C MET A 67 7.05 -1.89 6.18
N VAL A 68 7.22 -2.80 5.21
CA VAL A 68 6.94 -4.22 5.44
C VAL A 68 8.16 -4.85 6.11
N ARG A 69 7.95 -5.44 7.29
CA ARG A 69 8.96 -6.01 8.18
C ARG A 69 8.49 -7.38 8.69
N GLY A 70 9.31 -8.07 9.47
CA GLY A 70 9.01 -9.44 9.92
C GLY A 70 9.57 -10.55 9.02
N LYS A 71 9.34 -11.78 9.44
CA LYS A 71 9.67 -13.01 8.71
C LYS A 71 8.85 -13.11 7.43
N GLY A 72 9.50 -13.43 6.31
CA GLY A 72 8.89 -13.51 4.98
C GLY A 72 8.69 -12.15 4.31
N SER A 73 9.22 -11.06 4.87
CA SER A 73 9.17 -9.74 4.22
C SER A 73 10.11 -9.66 3.02
N MET A 74 11.14 -10.52 2.96
CA MET A 74 12.06 -10.58 1.83
C MET A 74 11.58 -11.56 0.76
N ARG A 75 11.82 -11.21 -0.51
CA ARG A 75 11.59 -12.10 -1.65
C ARG A 75 12.43 -13.38 -1.56
N ASP A 76 13.69 -13.25 -1.18
CA ASP A 76 14.65 -14.35 -1.11
C ASP A 76 14.75 -14.91 0.31
N LYS A 77 14.02 -15.98 0.62
CA LYS A 77 14.05 -16.62 1.96
C LYS A 77 15.46 -17.01 2.42
N LYS A 78 16.31 -17.48 1.50
CA LYS A 78 17.70 -17.84 1.83
C LYS A 78 18.52 -16.63 2.32
N LYS A 79 18.33 -15.46 1.70
CA LYS A 79 19.01 -14.23 2.13
C LYS A 79 18.44 -13.71 3.43
N GLU A 80 17.15 -13.91 3.65
CA GLU A 80 16.50 -13.57 4.91
C GLU A 80 17.14 -14.31 6.08
N GLU A 81 17.28 -15.64 5.98
CA GLU A 81 17.90 -16.45 7.03
C GLU A 81 19.36 -16.09 7.29
N GLN A 82 20.13 -15.77 6.23
CA GLN A 82 21.53 -15.35 6.36
C GLN A 82 21.72 -13.98 7.02
N ASN A 83 20.71 -13.10 6.94
CA ASN A 83 20.76 -11.77 7.54
C ASN A 83 20.07 -11.72 8.90
N ARG A 84 19.36 -12.78 9.29
CA ARG A 84 18.73 -12.89 10.60
C ARG A 84 19.78 -12.77 11.71
N GLY A 85 19.49 -11.94 12.71
CA GLY A 85 20.39 -11.69 13.84
C GLY A 85 21.49 -10.65 13.58
N LYS A 86 21.55 -10.04 12.38
CA LYS A 86 22.43 -8.89 12.13
C LYS A 86 21.80 -7.58 12.64
N PRO A 87 22.61 -6.57 13.02
CA PRO A 87 22.09 -5.24 13.29
C PRO A 87 21.31 -4.71 12.09
N ASN A 88 20.20 -3.99 12.35
CA ASN A 88 19.20 -3.53 11.36
C ASN A 88 18.29 -4.61 10.75
N TRP A 89 18.51 -5.90 11.07
CA TRP A 89 17.70 -7.04 10.59
C TRP A 89 16.99 -7.78 11.73
N GLU A 90 16.96 -7.22 12.93
CA GLU A 90 16.32 -7.82 14.12
C GLU A 90 14.83 -8.08 13.91
N HIS A 91 14.17 -7.24 13.09
CA HIS A 91 12.77 -7.41 12.71
C HIS A 91 12.50 -8.74 12.01
N LEU A 92 13.49 -9.43 11.44
CA LEU A 92 13.30 -10.74 10.82
C LEU A 92 12.97 -11.84 11.83
N ASN A 93 13.13 -11.59 13.12
CA ASN A 93 12.71 -12.51 14.19
C ASN A 93 11.23 -12.36 14.54
N GLU A 94 10.59 -11.25 14.14
CA GLU A 94 9.17 -11.01 14.39
C GLU A 94 8.30 -11.63 13.29
N ASP A 95 7.01 -11.83 13.57
CA ASP A 95 6.03 -12.22 12.56
C ASP A 95 5.87 -11.13 11.49
N LEU A 96 5.41 -11.50 10.29
CA LEU A 96 5.18 -10.56 9.19
C LEU A 96 4.24 -9.43 9.63
N HIS A 97 4.72 -8.20 9.52
CA HIS A 97 3.96 -7.01 9.93
C HIS A 97 4.27 -5.81 9.04
N VAL A 98 3.35 -4.86 9.04
CA VAL A 98 3.53 -3.53 8.43
C VAL A 98 3.77 -2.54 9.56
N LEU A 99 4.90 -1.84 9.50
CA LEU A 99 5.23 -0.71 10.36
C LEU A 99 4.86 0.57 9.63
N ILE A 100 3.93 1.32 10.19
CA ILE A 100 3.53 2.64 9.70
C ILE A 100 4.17 3.66 10.64
N THR A 101 4.86 4.66 10.09
CA THR A 101 5.50 5.72 10.85
C THR A 101 5.08 7.07 10.29
N VAL A 102 4.77 8.02 11.15
CA VAL A 102 4.42 9.39 10.76
C VAL A 102 5.23 10.37 11.59
N GLU A 103 5.68 11.45 10.95
CA GLU A 103 6.35 12.58 11.59
C GLU A 103 5.58 13.85 11.23
N ASP A 104 4.88 14.42 12.19
CA ASP A 104 4.08 15.65 12.03
C ASP A 104 3.75 16.24 13.42
N ALA A 105 3.04 17.36 13.46
CA ALA A 105 2.43 17.88 14.69
C ALA A 105 1.46 16.85 15.28
N GLN A 106 1.44 16.70 16.60
CA GLN A 106 0.64 15.69 17.33
C GLN A 106 -0.77 15.47 16.76
N ASN A 107 -1.53 16.56 16.58
CA ASN A 107 -2.91 16.49 16.11
C ASN A 107 -3.03 15.95 14.67
N ARG A 108 -2.10 16.30 13.79
CA ARG A 108 -2.04 15.81 12.40
C ARG A 108 -1.52 14.38 12.34
N ALA A 109 -0.49 14.07 13.13
CA ALA A 109 0.16 12.77 13.17
C ALA A 109 -0.86 11.67 13.50
N GLU A 110 -1.71 11.87 14.51
CA GLU A 110 -2.75 10.90 14.88
C GLU A 110 -3.76 10.66 13.75
N ILE A 111 -4.22 11.72 13.07
CA ILE A 111 -5.17 11.63 11.96
C ILE A 111 -4.55 10.88 10.78
N LYS A 112 -3.32 11.26 10.40
CA LYS A 112 -2.58 10.63 9.31
C LYS A 112 -2.32 9.15 9.60
N LEU A 113 -1.87 8.83 10.81
CA LEU A 113 -1.59 7.46 11.24
C LEU A 113 -2.86 6.61 11.17
N LYS A 114 -3.97 7.10 11.74
CA LYS A 114 -5.25 6.40 11.72
C LYS A 114 -5.72 6.12 10.29
N ARG A 115 -5.63 7.12 9.40
CA ARG A 115 -5.98 6.96 7.98
C ARG A 115 -5.10 5.91 7.29
N ALA A 116 -3.79 5.95 7.51
CA ALA A 116 -2.87 4.97 6.96
C ALA A 116 -3.17 3.55 7.47
N VAL A 117 -3.48 3.41 8.76
CA VAL A 117 -3.87 2.13 9.37
C VAL A 117 -5.13 1.57 8.73
N GLU A 118 -6.15 2.40 8.51
CA GLU A 118 -7.40 1.98 7.87
C GLU A 118 -7.17 1.51 6.42
N GLU A 119 -6.37 2.24 5.64
CA GLU A 119 -6.03 1.85 4.27
C GLU A 119 -5.22 0.56 4.23
N VAL A 120 -4.21 0.40 5.10
CA VAL A 120 -3.43 -0.85 5.17
C VAL A 120 -4.31 -2.02 5.60
N LYS A 121 -5.21 -1.84 6.57
CA LYS A 121 -6.14 -2.90 7.01
C LYS A 121 -7.01 -3.42 5.86
N LYS A 122 -7.47 -2.55 4.95
CA LYS A 122 -8.22 -2.96 3.75
C LYS A 122 -7.38 -3.86 2.82
N LEU A 123 -6.06 -3.66 2.78
CA LEU A 123 -5.14 -4.50 1.99
C LEU A 123 -4.83 -5.85 2.66
N LEU A 124 -5.05 -5.97 3.97
CA LEU A 124 -4.83 -7.21 4.74
C LEU A 124 -6.01 -8.19 4.69
N VAL A 125 -7.12 -7.80 4.07
CA VAL A 125 -8.28 -8.68 3.86
C VAL A 125 -8.29 -9.11 2.38
N PRO A 126 -8.01 -10.38 2.07
CA PRO A 126 -8.09 -10.85 0.69
C PRO A 126 -9.55 -10.84 0.23
N ALA A 127 -9.81 -10.20 -0.92
CA ALA A 127 -11.10 -10.31 -1.59
C ALA A 127 -11.26 -11.70 -2.22
N ALA A 128 -12.51 -12.14 -2.41
CA ALA A 128 -12.81 -13.38 -3.10
C ALA A 128 -12.19 -13.39 -4.52
N GLU A 129 -11.78 -14.58 -4.98
CA GLU A 129 -11.15 -14.73 -6.29
C GLU A 129 -12.04 -14.16 -7.41
N GLY A 130 -11.49 -13.25 -8.21
CA GLY A 130 -12.21 -12.62 -9.33
C GLY A 130 -12.75 -11.22 -9.05
N GLU A 131 -12.98 -10.85 -7.79
CA GLU A 131 -13.46 -9.51 -7.40
C GLU A 131 -12.33 -8.53 -7.06
N ASP A 132 -11.10 -9.04 -6.92
CA ASP A 132 -9.94 -8.22 -6.57
C ASP A 132 -9.43 -7.37 -7.77
N SER A 133 -10.11 -6.24 -7.98
CA SER A 133 -9.79 -5.25 -9.01
C SER A 133 -8.40 -4.66 -8.85
N LEU A 134 -7.97 -4.38 -7.61
CA LEU A 134 -6.62 -3.85 -7.32
C LEU A 134 -5.54 -4.85 -7.71
N LYS A 135 -5.74 -6.16 -7.46
CA LYS A 135 -4.76 -7.20 -7.83
C LYS A 135 -4.64 -7.31 -9.35
N LYS A 136 -5.77 -7.25 -10.05
CA LYS A 136 -5.80 -7.24 -11.53
C LYS A 136 -5.04 -6.03 -12.09
N MET A 137 -5.28 -4.84 -11.54
CA MET A 137 -4.59 -3.61 -11.95
C MET A 137 -3.08 -3.70 -11.71
N GLN A 138 -2.65 -4.13 -10.51
CA GLN A 138 -1.24 -4.29 -10.16
C GLN A 138 -0.53 -5.30 -11.07
N LEU A 139 -1.18 -6.44 -11.38
CA LEU A 139 -0.62 -7.46 -12.29
C LEU A 139 -0.53 -6.96 -13.74
N MET A 140 -1.54 -6.22 -14.20
CA MET A 140 -1.54 -5.58 -15.51
C MET A 140 -0.40 -4.57 -15.62
N GLU A 141 -0.27 -3.65 -14.66
CA GLU A 141 0.78 -2.64 -14.63
C GLU A 141 2.17 -3.29 -14.56
N LEU A 142 2.33 -4.35 -13.74
CA LEU A 142 3.57 -5.12 -13.69
C LEU A 142 3.93 -5.75 -15.04
N ALA A 143 2.94 -6.32 -15.74
CA ALA A 143 3.17 -6.92 -17.06
C ALA A 143 3.55 -5.86 -18.11
N ILE A 144 2.97 -4.66 -18.05
CA ILE A 144 3.35 -3.53 -18.90
C ILE A 144 4.79 -3.11 -18.61
N LEU A 145 5.14 -2.94 -17.33
CA LEU A 145 6.50 -2.56 -16.90
C LEU A 145 7.56 -3.60 -17.27
N ASN A 146 7.18 -4.86 -17.41
CA ASN A 146 8.06 -5.96 -17.82
C ASN A 146 8.04 -6.21 -19.34
N GLY A 147 7.20 -5.51 -20.11
CA GLY A 147 7.05 -5.72 -21.54
C GLY A 147 6.40 -7.06 -21.92
N THR A 148 5.76 -7.75 -20.98
CA THR A 148 5.09 -9.04 -21.19
C THR A 148 3.58 -8.90 -21.29
N TYR A 149 3.05 -7.68 -21.27
CA TYR A 149 1.63 -7.41 -21.40
C TYR A 149 1.13 -7.89 -22.76
N ARG A 150 0.09 -8.74 -22.73
CA ARG A 150 -0.61 -9.22 -23.91
C ARG A 150 -1.99 -8.62 -23.88
N ASP A 151 -2.27 -7.73 -24.84
CA ASP A 151 -3.57 -7.13 -24.97
C ASP A 151 -4.58 -8.19 -25.44
N ALA A 152 -5.58 -8.49 -24.60
CA ALA A 152 -6.60 -9.47 -24.93
C ALA A 152 -7.58 -8.99 -26.02
N ASN A 153 -7.40 -7.77 -26.56
CA ASN A 153 -8.32 -7.15 -27.51
C ASN A 153 -7.70 -6.87 -28.90
N ILE A 154 -6.46 -7.29 -29.17
CA ILE A 154 -5.91 -7.25 -30.53
C ILE A 154 -6.39 -8.51 -31.27
N LYS A 155 -7.53 -8.38 -31.99
CA LYS A 155 -7.84 -9.30 -33.09
C LYS A 155 -6.63 -9.32 -34.02
N SER A 156 -6.00 -10.48 -34.14
CA SER A 156 -4.96 -10.72 -35.15
C SER A 156 -5.48 -10.27 -36.52
N PRO A 157 -4.76 -9.44 -37.30
CA PRO A 157 -5.13 -9.25 -38.69
C PRO A 157 -5.04 -10.62 -39.38
N THR A 158 -6.18 -11.08 -39.88
CA THR A 158 -6.28 -12.27 -40.71
C THR A 158 -5.36 -12.08 -41.90
N ALA A 159 -4.29 -12.87 -41.99
CA ALA A 159 -3.47 -12.93 -43.18
C ALA A 159 -4.32 -13.57 -44.30
N GLN A 160 -4.61 -12.80 -45.35
CA GLN A 160 -5.03 -13.30 -46.67
C GLN A 160 -3.79 -13.40 -47.56
#